data_AF-A0ABD1DWU1-F1
#
_entry.id   AF-A0ABD1DWU1-F1
#
_cell.length_a   1.000
_cell.length_b   1.000
_cell.length_c   1.000
_cell.angle_alpha   90.00
_cell.angle_beta   90.00
_cell.angle_gamma   90.00
#
_symmetry.space_group_name_H-M   'P 1'
#
loop_
_entity.id
_entity.type
_entity.pdbx_description
1 polymer ?
#
loop_
_entity_poly.entity_id
_entity_poly.type
_entity_poly.pdbx_seq_one_letter_code
_entity_poly.pdbx_strand_id
1 'polypeptide(L)'
;MDDIGIKQILQTSADGTQDIVSALQDHEVDFVYNRINFDVALERNISYSFAVYHEFRNVYLRQPELSEIRDIYLAPITTTLAVAFLALAITLAVMLRLINNLHVTSRWKRNRHAPPTDHVSGSDAFLWFMGICCMQGSTINPNCQSSATIIITALFFQLIVYNAYSASITSKLSIYLDEVTDLHGLLHATDFEVGFVRNGSDEAYLVANRDRDTSEILKRSLKNPAIKVEHYREGLHRAVETKFALFGRHGAVRGAIRNLAATDFCK
;
A
#
# COMPACT_ATOMS: atom_id res chain seq x y z
N MET A 1 20.10 18.63 62.07
CA MET A 1 19.00 18.08 61.24
C MET A 1 18.82 19.12 60.17
N ASP A 2 19.63 19.00 59.12
CA ASP A 2 19.68 20.02 58.08
C ASP A 2 18.51 19.80 57.14
N ASP A 3 17.78 20.87 56.91
CA ASP A 3 16.63 20.97 56.02
C ASP A 3 17.06 20.59 54.59
N ILE A 4 16.85 19.33 54.21
CA ILE A 4 16.93 18.89 52.80
C ILE A 4 15.62 19.32 52.15
N GLY A 5 15.46 20.63 51.98
CA GLY A 5 14.36 21.21 51.22
C GLY A 5 14.66 21.09 49.73
N ILE A 6 13.90 20.26 49.01
CA ILE A 6 13.95 20.13 47.55
C ILE A 6 13.70 21.51 46.94
N LYS A 7 14.69 22.10 46.26
CA LYS A 7 14.62 23.50 45.83
C LYS A 7 13.75 23.74 44.60
N GLN A 8 13.62 22.79 43.67
CA GLN A 8 12.69 22.91 42.54
C GLN A 8 12.63 21.64 41.69
N ILE A 9 11.47 21.37 41.06
CA ILE A 9 11.29 20.35 40.01
C ILE A 9 11.04 21.09 38.70
N LEU A 10 11.94 20.95 37.73
CA LEU A 10 11.76 21.50 36.38
C LEU A 10 11.21 20.43 35.44
N GLN A 11 10.05 20.73 34.85
CA GLN A 11 9.39 19.93 33.83
C GLN A 11 9.37 20.76 32.54
N THR A 12 10.32 20.54 31.63
CA THR A 12 10.40 21.32 30.38
C THR A 12 10.42 20.43 29.13
N SER A 13 9.92 20.95 28.01
CA SER A 13 9.68 20.23 26.77
C SER A 13 10.96 20.08 25.94
N ALA A 14 11.46 18.85 25.85
CA ALA A 14 12.21 18.16 24.79
C ALA A 14 13.41 18.79 24.03
N ASP A 15 13.65 20.10 24.01
CA ASP A 15 14.66 20.71 23.11
C ASP A 15 15.88 21.33 23.82
N GLY A 16 15.92 21.28 25.16
CA GLY A 16 16.96 21.91 25.98
C GLY A 16 17.79 20.91 26.78
N THR A 17 18.17 19.75 26.24
CA THR A 17 18.96 18.75 26.98
C THR A 17 20.30 19.30 27.49
N GLN A 18 20.96 20.18 26.73
CA GLN A 18 22.19 20.83 27.20
C GLN A 18 21.92 21.81 28.34
N ASP A 19 20.90 22.66 28.24
CA ASP A 19 20.52 23.60 29.31
C ASP A 19 20.14 22.87 30.60
N ILE A 20 19.42 21.76 30.50
CA ILE A 20 19.02 20.94 31.65
C ILE A 20 20.24 20.29 32.31
N VAL A 21 21.19 19.78 31.51
CA VAL A 21 22.42 19.19 32.03
C VAL A 21 23.27 20.26 32.71
N SER A 22 23.41 21.44 32.11
CA SER A 22 24.14 22.56 32.70
C SER A 22 23.50 23.01 34.02
N ALA A 23 22.17 23.15 34.07
CA ALA A 23 21.47 23.52 35.31
C ALA A 23 21.61 22.47 36.44
N LEU A 24 21.73 21.19 36.09
CA LEU A 24 22.05 20.11 37.05
C LEU A 24 23.50 20.18 37.52
N GLN A 25 24.44 20.52 36.63
CA GLN A 25 25.87 20.66 36.97
C GLN A 25 26.13 21.88 37.84
N ASP A 26 25.43 22.98 37.58
CA ASP A 26 25.56 24.25 38.30
C ASP A 26 24.78 24.25 39.63
N HIS A 27 24.17 23.12 40.00
CA HIS A 27 23.34 22.95 41.21
C HIS A 27 22.17 23.94 41.31
N GLU A 28 21.68 24.43 40.17
CA GLU A 28 20.44 25.23 40.13
C GLU A 28 19.20 24.36 40.35
N VAL A 29 19.31 23.07 40.02
CA VAL A 29 18.22 22.08 40.10
C VAL A 29 18.73 20.83 40.80
N ASP A 30 17.98 20.33 41.78
CA ASP A 30 18.35 19.11 42.53
C ASP A 30 17.93 17.83 41.79
N PHE A 31 16.78 17.87 41.10
CA PHE A 31 16.22 16.72 40.41
C PHE A 31 15.47 17.11 39.14
N VAL A 32 15.69 16.35 38.07
CA VAL A 32 14.97 16.53 36.80
C VAL A 32 14.11 15.30 36.53
N TYR A 33 12.81 15.53 36.42
CA TYR A 33 11.85 14.52 35.97
C TYR A 33 11.46 14.79 34.53
N ASN A 34 12.31 14.35 33.60
CA ASN A 34 12.07 14.52 32.17
C ASN A 34 12.57 13.31 31.36
N ARG A 35 12.09 13.17 30.12
CA ARG A 35 12.57 12.15 29.19
C ARG A 35 13.95 12.54 28.66
N ILE A 36 14.98 12.12 29.39
CA ILE A 36 16.38 12.27 28.98
C ILE A 36 16.89 10.89 28.56
N ASN A 37 17.52 10.83 27.39
CA ASN A 37 18.15 9.59 26.93
C ASN A 37 19.45 9.36 27.70
N PHE A 38 19.74 8.11 28.03
CA PHE A 38 21.03 7.73 28.59
C PHE A 38 22.12 8.01 27.57
N ASP A 39 23.06 8.88 27.95
CA ASP A 39 24.26 9.16 27.18
C ASP A 39 25.49 8.83 28.05
N VAL A 40 26.35 7.97 27.53
CA VAL A 40 27.59 7.55 28.19
C VAL A 40 28.52 8.75 28.43
N ALA A 41 28.45 9.78 27.58
CA ALA A 41 29.23 10.99 27.77
C ALA A 41 28.75 11.80 28.99
N LEU A 42 27.45 11.80 29.27
CA LEU A 42 26.84 12.55 30.36
C LEU A 42 26.89 11.80 31.69
N GLU A 43 26.95 10.46 31.68
CA GLU A 43 27.05 9.62 32.88
C GLU A 43 28.25 9.98 33.77
N ARG A 44 29.31 10.56 33.19
CA ARG A 44 30.47 11.05 33.96
C ARG A 44 30.16 12.24 34.85
N ASN A 45 29.15 13.02 34.50
CA ASN A 45 28.83 14.29 35.16
C ASN A 45 27.50 14.25 35.90
N ILE A 46 26.56 13.40 35.48
CA ILE A 46 25.24 13.25 36.09
C ILE A 46 24.92 11.78 36.33
N SER A 47 24.33 11.48 37.49
CA SER A 47 23.87 10.13 37.83
C SER A 47 22.42 9.94 37.37
N TYR A 48 22.16 8.86 36.65
CA TYR A 48 20.82 8.50 36.21
C TYR A 48 20.15 7.52 37.18
N SER A 49 18.82 7.60 37.27
CA SER A 49 18.03 6.53 37.91
C SER A 49 17.98 5.27 37.04
N PHE A 50 17.30 4.24 37.52
CA PHE A 50 16.96 3.10 36.66
C PHE A 50 16.16 3.55 35.43
N ALA A 51 16.37 2.88 34.30
CA ALA A 51 15.65 3.16 33.07
C ALA A 51 14.16 2.83 33.24
N VAL A 52 13.33 3.86 33.20
CA VAL A 52 11.86 3.73 33.36
C VAL A 52 11.19 3.31 32.04
N TYR A 53 11.79 3.65 30.90
CA TYR A 53 11.24 3.35 29.57
C TYR A 53 12.36 3.05 28.56
N HIS A 54 12.15 2.03 27.74
CA HIS A 54 13.01 1.71 26.60
C HIS A 54 12.34 2.18 25.31
N GLU A 55 13.02 3.04 24.56
CA GLU A 55 12.54 3.56 23.28
C GLU A 55 13.27 2.87 22.11
N PHE A 56 12.50 2.39 21.14
CA PHE A 56 13.03 1.85 19.89
C PHE A 56 13.11 2.92 18.81
N ARG A 57 14.07 2.77 17.90
CA ARG A 57 14.17 3.55 16.66
C ARG A 57 13.62 2.69 15.52
N ASN A 58 12.71 3.27 14.76
CA ASN A 58 12.02 2.61 13.66
C ASN A 58 12.20 3.42 12.38
N VAL A 59 11.92 2.77 11.25
CA VAL A 59 11.77 3.46 9.97
C VAL A 59 10.30 3.61 9.65
N TYR A 60 9.91 4.82 9.24
CA TYR A 60 8.55 5.18 8.90
C TYR A 60 8.44 5.39 7.40
N LEU A 61 7.48 4.69 6.80
CA LEU A 61 7.18 4.69 5.37
C LEU A 61 5.71 5.06 5.18
N ARG A 62 5.37 5.69 4.05
CA ARG A 62 3.97 5.89 3.67
C ARG A 62 3.34 4.55 3.32
N GLN A 63 2.16 4.29 3.89
CA GLN A 63 1.32 3.18 3.47
C GLN A 63 0.64 3.52 2.12
N PRO A 64 0.66 2.62 1.13
CA PRO A 64 -0.03 2.84 -0.14
C PRO A 64 -1.54 3.03 0.09
N GLU A 65 -2.16 3.91 -0.69
CA GLU A 65 -3.58 4.25 -0.53
C GLU A 65 -4.48 3.09 -0.98
N LEU A 66 -5.59 2.86 -0.26
CA LEU A 66 -6.54 1.77 -0.56
C LEU A 66 -7.13 1.83 -1.99
N SER A 67 -7.07 2.98 -2.67
CA SER A 67 -7.48 3.10 -4.07
C SER A 67 -6.66 2.23 -5.01
N GLU A 68 -5.39 1.99 -4.68
CA GLU A 68 -4.48 1.11 -5.44
C GLU A 68 -4.94 -0.36 -5.35
N ILE A 69 -5.56 -0.75 -4.24
CA ILE A 69 -6.11 -2.11 -4.03
C ILE A 69 -7.34 -2.36 -4.90
N ARG A 70 -8.19 -1.34 -5.10
CA ARG A 70 -9.40 -1.48 -5.94
C ARG A 70 -9.05 -1.69 -7.41
N ASP A 71 -7.93 -1.13 -7.88
CA ASP A 71 -7.49 -1.30 -9.26
C ASP A 71 -6.93 -2.70 -9.53
N ILE A 72 -6.51 -3.47 -8.50
CA ILE A 72 -5.96 -4.82 -8.67
C ILE A 72 -6.93 -5.75 -9.43
N TYR A 73 -8.24 -5.58 -9.26
CA TYR A 73 -9.27 -6.41 -9.91
C TYR A 73 -9.50 -6.07 -11.38
N LEU A 74 -9.30 -4.81 -11.78
CA LEU A 74 -9.44 -4.36 -13.18
C LEU A 74 -8.11 -4.32 -13.92
N ALA A 75 -6.98 -4.27 -13.19
CA ALA A 75 -5.65 -4.22 -13.77
C ALA A 75 -5.27 -5.40 -14.69
N PRO A 76 -5.88 -6.60 -14.64
CA PRO A 76 -5.67 -7.64 -15.66
C PRO A 76 -6.38 -7.33 -16.99
N ILE A 77 -7.41 -6.48 -16.96
CA ILE A 77 -8.25 -6.16 -18.11
C ILE A 77 -7.75 -4.86 -18.72
N THR A 78 -6.95 -4.96 -19.77
CA THR A 78 -6.59 -3.79 -20.58
C THR A 78 -7.82 -3.32 -21.37
N THR A 79 -7.89 -2.03 -21.67
CA THR A 79 -8.97 -1.45 -22.48
C THR A 79 -9.07 -2.12 -23.86
N THR A 80 -7.94 -2.47 -24.46
CA THR A 80 -7.87 -3.22 -25.71
C THR A 80 -8.52 -4.60 -25.58
N LEU A 81 -8.25 -5.33 -24.49
CA LEU A 81 -8.84 -6.64 -24.23
C LEU A 81 -10.35 -6.54 -23.96
N ALA A 82 -10.78 -5.55 -23.18
CA ALA A 82 -12.20 -5.30 -22.91
C ALA A 82 -12.98 -5.01 -24.19
N VAL A 83 -12.42 -4.17 -25.08
CA VAL A 83 -13.02 -3.87 -26.38
C VAL A 83 -13.04 -5.10 -27.28
N ALA A 84 -11.97 -5.88 -27.33
CA ALA A 84 -11.92 -7.12 -28.11
C ALA A 84 -12.94 -8.16 -27.60
N PHE A 85 -13.09 -8.28 -26.29
CA PHE A 85 -14.07 -9.16 -25.64
C PHE A 85 -15.50 -8.72 -25.99
N LEU A 86 -15.82 -7.42 -25.86
CA LEU A 86 -17.12 -6.86 -26.24
C LEU A 86 -17.38 -6.97 -27.75
N ALA A 87 -16.37 -6.83 -28.60
CA ALA A 87 -16.52 -7.00 -30.04
C ALA A 87 -16.82 -8.46 -30.39
N LEU A 88 -16.09 -9.41 -29.81
CA LEU A 88 -16.34 -10.84 -30.01
C LEU A 88 -17.72 -11.24 -29.46
N ALA A 89 -18.12 -10.70 -28.32
CA ALA A 89 -19.44 -10.87 -27.75
C ALA A 89 -20.57 -10.52 -28.71
N ILE A 90 -20.51 -9.31 -29.25
CA ILE A 90 -21.52 -8.77 -30.16
C ILE A 90 -21.53 -9.59 -31.45
N THR A 91 -20.35 -9.96 -31.98
CA THR A 91 -20.28 -10.77 -33.21
C THR A 91 -20.90 -12.16 -33.03
N LEU A 92 -20.65 -12.85 -31.91
CA LEU A 92 -21.24 -14.14 -31.60
C LEU A 92 -22.76 -14.05 -31.39
N ALA A 93 -23.25 -13.02 -30.70
CA ALA A 93 -24.68 -12.79 -30.50
C ALA A 93 -25.42 -12.51 -31.82
N VAL A 94 -24.82 -11.70 -32.70
CA VAL A 94 -25.36 -11.41 -34.04
C VAL A 94 -25.35 -12.67 -34.91
N MET A 95 -24.27 -13.45 -34.89
CA MET A 95 -24.16 -14.73 -35.61
C MET A 95 -25.24 -15.72 -35.18
N LEU A 96 -25.44 -15.89 -33.86
CA LEU A 96 -26.46 -16.79 -33.33
C LEU A 96 -27.87 -16.36 -33.75
N ARG A 97 -28.16 -15.05 -33.69
CA ARG A 97 -29.44 -14.48 -34.15
C ARG A 97 -29.65 -14.70 -35.64
N LEU A 98 -28.63 -14.47 -36.47
CA LEU A 98 -28.72 -14.65 -37.91
C LEU A 98 -29.01 -16.11 -38.26
N ILE A 99 -28.28 -17.05 -37.65
CA ILE A 99 -28.49 -18.49 -37.89
C ILE A 99 -29.87 -18.93 -37.43
N ASN A 100 -30.35 -18.46 -36.27
CA ASN A 100 -31.68 -18.81 -35.82
C ASN A 100 -32.76 -18.26 -36.78
N ASN A 101 -32.63 -17.01 -37.24
CA ASN A 101 -33.58 -16.42 -38.19
C ASN A 101 -33.55 -17.14 -39.56
N LEU A 102 -32.36 -17.44 -40.09
CA LEU A 102 -32.20 -18.21 -41.33
C LEU A 102 -32.78 -19.63 -41.20
N HIS A 103 -32.59 -20.27 -40.05
CA HIS A 103 -33.12 -21.60 -39.79
C HIS A 103 -34.65 -21.60 -39.71
N VAL A 104 -35.24 -20.63 -39.01
CA VAL A 104 -36.71 -20.47 -38.90
C VAL A 104 -37.33 -20.15 -40.27
N THR A 105 -36.77 -19.20 -41.02
CA THR A 105 -37.27 -18.84 -42.37
C THR A 105 -37.12 -19.99 -43.37
N SER A 106 -36.01 -20.74 -43.31
CA SER A 106 -35.79 -21.93 -44.14
C SER A 106 -36.76 -23.06 -43.81
N ARG A 107 -37.02 -23.34 -42.53
CA ARG A 107 -38.04 -24.31 -42.09
C ARG A 107 -39.44 -23.90 -42.51
N TRP A 108 -39.80 -22.63 -42.35
CA TRP A 108 -41.11 -22.11 -42.75
C TRP A 108 -41.36 -22.26 -44.25
N LYS A 109 -40.35 -21.94 -45.09
CA LYS A 109 -40.42 -22.15 -46.54
C LYS A 109 -40.52 -23.63 -46.92
N ARG A 110 -39.84 -24.52 -46.18
CA ARG A 110 -39.79 -25.96 -46.45
C ARG A 110 -41.03 -26.70 -45.98
N ASN A 111 -41.68 -26.25 -44.90
CA ASN A 111 -42.80 -26.96 -44.31
C ASN A 111 -43.82 -25.99 -43.70
N ARG A 112 -44.89 -25.67 -44.44
CA ARG A 112 -45.93 -24.70 -44.03
C ARG A 112 -46.76 -25.15 -42.82
N HIS A 113 -46.65 -26.41 -42.41
CA HIS A 113 -47.33 -27.00 -41.25
C HIS A 113 -46.37 -27.23 -40.07
N ALA A 114 -45.16 -26.67 -40.10
CA ALA A 114 -44.26 -26.76 -38.95
C ALA A 114 -44.84 -26.02 -37.75
N PRO A 115 -44.77 -26.59 -36.52
CA PRO A 115 -45.19 -25.89 -35.31
C PRO A 115 -44.37 -24.60 -35.15
N PRO A 116 -44.94 -23.54 -34.54
CA PRO A 116 -44.22 -22.30 -34.27
C PRO A 116 -42.99 -22.64 -33.42
N THR A 117 -41.81 -22.45 -34.00
CA THR A 117 -40.55 -22.54 -33.28
C THR A 117 -40.37 -21.26 -32.47
N ASP A 118 -39.90 -21.39 -31.23
CA ASP A 118 -39.60 -20.24 -30.38
C ASP A 118 -38.61 -19.30 -31.09
N HIS A 119 -39.10 -18.10 -31.40
CA HIS A 119 -38.27 -17.04 -31.93
C HIS A 119 -37.38 -16.53 -30.80
N VAL A 120 -36.08 -16.78 -30.88
CA VAL A 120 -35.10 -16.19 -29.96
C VAL A 120 -35.10 -14.68 -30.21
N SER A 121 -35.58 -13.92 -29.23
CA SER A 121 -35.56 -12.46 -29.28
C SER A 121 -34.12 -11.95 -29.21
N GLY A 122 -33.87 -10.73 -29.69
CA GLY A 122 -32.57 -10.08 -29.55
C GLY A 122 -32.14 -9.89 -28.09
N SER A 123 -33.12 -9.69 -27.19
CA SER A 123 -32.91 -9.66 -25.74
C SER A 123 -32.45 -11.00 -25.20
N ASP A 124 -32.99 -12.09 -25.71
CA ASP A 124 -32.68 -13.44 -25.23
C ASP A 124 -31.29 -13.86 -25.67
N ALA A 125 -30.87 -13.45 -26.87
CA ALA A 125 -29.49 -13.63 -27.34
C ALA A 125 -28.48 -12.81 -26.50
N PHE A 126 -28.86 -11.62 -26.04
CA PHE A 126 -28.02 -10.82 -25.15
C PHE A 126 -27.92 -11.43 -23.75
N LEU A 127 -29.05 -11.85 -23.17
CA LEU A 127 -29.08 -12.54 -21.87
C LEU A 127 -28.31 -13.87 -21.92
N TRP A 128 -28.42 -14.61 -23.02
CA TRP A 128 -27.63 -15.80 -23.27
C TRP A 128 -26.13 -15.50 -23.26
N PHE A 129 -25.71 -14.44 -23.95
CA PHE A 129 -24.31 -14.03 -23.96
C PHE A 129 -23.81 -13.64 -22.56
N MET A 130 -24.61 -12.88 -21.80
CA MET A 130 -24.32 -12.56 -20.40
C MET A 130 -24.21 -13.82 -19.54
N GLY A 131 -25.10 -14.80 -19.74
CA GLY A 131 -25.05 -16.09 -19.06
C GLY A 131 -23.76 -16.86 -19.34
N ILE A 132 -23.28 -16.85 -20.59
CA ILE A 132 -21.98 -17.43 -20.94
C ILE A 132 -20.85 -16.66 -20.27
N CYS A 133 -20.84 -15.32 -20.30
CA CYS A 133 -19.81 -14.50 -19.62
C CYS A 133 -19.72 -14.81 -18.12
N CYS A 134 -20.86 -14.97 -17.47
CA CYS A 134 -20.94 -15.30 -16.05
C CYS A 134 -20.70 -16.80 -15.76
N MET A 135 -20.33 -17.60 -16.76
CA MET A 135 -20.15 -19.06 -16.65
C MET A 135 -21.41 -19.82 -16.18
N GLN A 136 -22.59 -19.22 -16.31
CA GLN A 136 -23.87 -19.86 -15.98
C GLN A 136 -24.35 -20.83 -17.08
N GLY A 137 -23.75 -20.75 -18.27
CA GLY A 137 -24.07 -21.58 -19.41
C GLY A 137 -25.20 -21.03 -20.28
N SER A 138 -25.80 -21.89 -21.09
CA SER A 138 -26.83 -21.54 -22.07
C SER A 138 -28.19 -22.10 -21.65
N THR A 139 -29.20 -21.25 -21.55
CA THR A 139 -30.62 -21.67 -21.48
C THR A 139 -31.21 -21.96 -22.86
N ILE A 140 -30.54 -21.51 -23.93
CA ILE A 140 -30.96 -21.73 -25.31
C ILE A 140 -30.48 -23.12 -25.75
N ASN A 141 -31.42 -23.96 -26.16
CA ASN A 141 -31.11 -25.24 -26.78
C ASN A 141 -30.79 -25.05 -28.27
N PRO A 142 -29.65 -25.56 -28.78
CA PRO A 142 -29.31 -25.42 -30.18
C PRO A 142 -30.26 -26.22 -31.06
N ASN A 143 -31.02 -25.53 -31.91
CA ASN A 143 -31.96 -26.15 -32.85
C ASN A 143 -31.25 -26.69 -34.12
N CYS A 144 -29.99 -26.34 -34.34
CA CYS A 144 -29.19 -26.79 -35.48
C CYS A 144 -27.71 -26.98 -35.12
N GLN A 145 -27.01 -27.86 -35.84
CA GLN A 145 -25.59 -28.17 -35.63
C GLN A 145 -24.71 -26.89 -35.64
N SER A 146 -25.01 -25.94 -36.53
CA SER A 146 -24.27 -24.67 -36.64
C SER A 146 -24.44 -23.76 -35.43
N SER A 147 -25.61 -23.78 -34.76
CA SER A 147 -25.82 -23.05 -33.51
C SER A 147 -25.07 -23.73 -32.35
N ALA A 148 -25.01 -25.06 -32.32
CA ALA A 148 -24.27 -25.81 -31.31
C ALA A 148 -22.76 -25.50 -31.37
N THR A 149 -22.18 -25.42 -32.57
CA THR A 149 -20.75 -25.06 -32.72
C THR A 149 -20.45 -23.66 -32.18
N ILE A 150 -21.33 -22.68 -32.41
CA ILE A 150 -21.16 -21.32 -31.87
C ILE A 150 -21.20 -21.31 -30.34
N ILE A 151 -22.17 -22.02 -29.75
CA ILE A 151 -22.29 -22.13 -28.29
C ILE A 151 -21.02 -22.77 -27.70
N ILE A 152 -20.53 -23.86 -28.31
CA ILE A 152 -19.30 -24.54 -27.85
C ILE A 152 -18.08 -23.61 -27.97
N THR A 153 -17.92 -22.90 -29.09
CA THR A 153 -16.80 -21.96 -29.27
C THR A 153 -16.87 -20.81 -28.27
N ALA A 154 -18.07 -20.28 -27.99
CA ALA A 154 -18.26 -19.23 -26.99
C ALA A 154 -17.90 -19.71 -25.57
N LEU A 155 -18.31 -20.92 -25.20
CA LEU A 155 -17.97 -21.54 -23.91
C LEU A 155 -16.47 -21.79 -23.77
N PHE A 156 -15.81 -22.29 -24.82
CA PHE A 156 -14.36 -22.54 -24.81
C PHE A 156 -13.55 -21.24 -24.71
N PHE A 157 -13.96 -20.21 -25.46
CA PHE A 157 -13.37 -18.88 -25.36
C PHE A 157 -13.51 -18.32 -23.93
N GLN A 158 -14.70 -18.40 -23.34
CA GLN A 158 -14.93 -17.92 -21.98
C GLN A 158 -14.10 -18.68 -20.95
N LEU A 159 -13.96 -20.00 -21.10
CA LEU A 159 -13.14 -20.82 -20.22
C LEU A 159 -11.67 -20.35 -20.23
N ILE A 160 -11.12 -20.05 -21.40
CA ILE A 160 -9.76 -19.52 -21.54
C ILE A 160 -9.64 -18.15 -20.87
N VAL A 161 -10.55 -17.23 -21.17
CA VAL A 161 -10.53 -15.86 -20.61
C VAL A 161 -10.62 -15.88 -19.10
N TYR A 162 -11.52 -16.69 -18.54
CA TYR A 162 -11.69 -16.82 -17.09
C TYR A 162 -10.44 -17.39 -16.43
N ASN A 163 -9.85 -18.46 -16.99
CA ASN A 163 -8.64 -19.04 -16.44
C ASN A 163 -7.46 -18.06 -16.50
N ALA A 164 -7.32 -17.31 -17.60
CA ALA A 164 -6.30 -16.27 -17.74
C ALA A 164 -6.51 -15.12 -16.73
N TYR A 165 -7.75 -14.69 -16.51
CA TYR A 165 -8.12 -13.68 -15.52
C TYR A 165 -7.81 -14.16 -14.09
N SER A 166 -8.23 -15.39 -13.74
CA SER A 166 -7.98 -15.99 -12.43
C SER A 166 -6.47 -16.13 -12.16
N ALA A 167 -5.70 -16.58 -13.15
CA ALA A 167 -4.25 -16.69 -13.04
C ALA A 167 -3.58 -15.32 -12.85
N SER A 168 -4.06 -14.30 -13.56
CA SER A 168 -3.54 -12.94 -13.48
C SER A 168 -3.82 -12.29 -12.12
N ILE A 169 -5.03 -12.43 -11.57
CA ILE A 169 -5.35 -11.96 -10.21
C ILE A 169 -4.49 -12.70 -9.19
N THR A 170 -4.41 -14.03 -9.29
CA THR A 170 -3.63 -14.83 -8.35
C THR A 170 -2.15 -14.42 -8.39
N SER A 171 -1.60 -14.16 -9.57
CA SER A 171 -0.23 -13.65 -9.70
C SER A 171 -0.05 -12.28 -9.05
N LYS A 172 -0.98 -11.34 -9.25
CA LYS A 172 -0.89 -10.00 -8.63
C LYS A 172 -1.06 -10.04 -7.12
N LEU A 173 -1.93 -10.91 -6.61
CA LEU A 173 -2.16 -11.06 -5.17
C LEU A 173 -1.06 -11.91 -4.50
N SER A 174 -0.41 -12.80 -5.25
CA SER A 174 0.73 -13.60 -4.79
C SER A 174 2.02 -12.81 -4.74
N ILE A 175 2.11 -11.66 -5.41
CA ILE A 175 3.10 -10.65 -5.06
C ILE A 175 2.63 -10.14 -3.70
N TYR A 176 3.15 -10.76 -2.64
CA TYR A 176 3.21 -10.12 -1.35
C TYR A 176 3.75 -8.72 -1.63
N LEU A 177 3.04 -7.70 -1.17
CA LEU A 177 3.72 -6.46 -0.84
C LEU A 177 4.91 -6.94 -0.01
N ASP A 178 6.12 -6.87 -0.57
CA ASP A 178 7.33 -6.78 0.24
C ASP A 178 7.15 -5.46 0.98
N GLU A 179 6.28 -5.50 1.99
CA GLU A 179 6.33 -4.61 3.11
C GLU A 179 7.76 -4.77 3.55
N VAL A 180 8.55 -3.72 3.31
CA VAL A 180 9.95 -3.71 3.60
C VAL A 180 10.07 -3.77 5.12
N THR A 181 10.00 -5.00 5.64
CA THR A 181 9.91 -5.32 7.06
C THR A 181 11.29 -5.23 7.70
N ASP A 182 12.34 -5.38 6.88
CA ASP A 182 13.72 -5.29 7.31
C ASP A 182 14.42 -4.06 6.73
N LEU A 183 15.17 -3.38 7.60
CA LEU A 183 15.98 -2.22 7.25
C LEU A 183 17.00 -2.56 6.16
N HIS A 184 17.52 -3.79 6.19
CA HIS A 184 18.46 -4.29 5.19
C HIS A 184 17.83 -4.35 3.79
N GLY A 185 16.58 -4.81 3.70
CA GLY A 185 15.80 -4.83 2.46
C GLY A 185 15.53 -3.43 1.93
N LEU A 186 15.24 -2.47 2.82
CA LEU A 186 15.02 -1.07 2.46
C LEU A 186 16.26 -0.41 1.89
N LEU A 187 17.42 -0.72 2.47
CA LEU A 187 18.68 -0.20 2.00
C LEU A 187 19.00 -0.79 0.62
N HIS A 188 18.81 -2.08 0.39
CA HIS A 188 19.09 -2.69 -0.92
C HIS A 188 18.12 -2.26 -2.03
N ALA A 189 16.89 -1.90 -1.67
CA ALA A 189 15.95 -1.29 -2.60
C ALA A 189 16.48 0.08 -3.05
N THR A 190 16.80 0.21 -4.34
CA THR A 190 17.33 1.45 -4.95
C THR A 190 16.32 2.60 -4.95
N ASP A 191 15.05 2.30 -4.71
CA ASP A 191 13.93 3.20 -4.90
C ASP A 191 13.63 4.08 -3.69
N PHE A 192 14.15 3.75 -2.51
CA PHE A 192 13.86 4.45 -1.27
C PHE A 192 15.10 5.18 -0.72
N GLU A 193 14.92 6.47 -0.42
CA GLU A 193 15.90 7.26 0.33
C GLU A 193 15.59 7.18 1.82
N VAL A 194 16.55 6.74 2.65
CA VAL A 194 16.40 6.68 4.11
C VAL A 194 17.06 7.89 4.75
N GLY A 195 16.29 8.76 5.41
CA GLY A 195 16.80 9.95 6.07
C GLY A 195 16.44 10.09 7.54
N PHE A 196 17.07 11.05 8.22
CA PHE A 196 16.97 11.27 9.67
C PHE A 196 17.14 12.75 10.01
N VAL A 197 16.83 13.11 11.25
CA VAL A 197 16.92 14.51 11.73
C VAL A 197 18.37 14.92 12.00
N ARG A 198 18.78 16.05 11.42
CA ARG A 198 20.12 16.64 11.55
C ARG A 198 20.39 17.14 12.97
N ASN A 199 21.61 16.95 13.45
CA ASN A 199 22.08 17.36 14.79
C ASN A 199 21.20 16.82 15.94
N GLY A 200 20.42 15.76 15.69
CA GLY A 200 19.55 15.14 16.68
C GLY A 200 20.20 13.94 17.36
N SER A 201 19.50 13.41 18.37
CA SER A 201 19.86 12.15 19.04
C SER A 201 19.95 10.94 18.10
N ASP A 202 19.32 11.03 16.92
CA ASP A 202 19.30 9.96 15.93
C ASP A 202 20.57 9.95 15.08
N GLU A 203 21.10 11.13 14.74
CA GLU A 203 22.42 11.23 14.10
C GLU A 203 23.52 10.77 15.06
N ALA A 204 23.48 11.20 16.33
CA ALA A 204 24.42 10.75 17.35
C ALA A 204 24.39 9.22 17.51
N TYR A 205 23.20 8.61 17.47
CA TYR A 205 23.05 7.16 17.52
C TYR A 205 23.64 6.46 16.28
N LEU A 206 23.43 6.98 15.08
CA LEU A 206 24.00 6.40 13.85
C LEU A 206 25.52 6.52 13.80
N VAL A 207 26.09 7.56 14.42
CA VAL A 207 27.55 7.73 14.54
C VAL A 207 28.14 6.81 15.62
N ALA A 208 27.44 6.66 16.75
CA ALA A 208 27.87 5.81 17.85
C ALA A 208 27.73 4.31 17.53
N ASN A 209 26.63 3.92 16.89
CA ASN A 209 26.32 2.54 16.58
C ASN A 209 26.81 2.16 15.17
N ARG A 210 27.87 1.35 15.10
CA ARG A 210 28.56 0.98 13.84
C ARG A 210 28.10 -0.36 13.27
N ASP A 211 26.82 -0.68 13.40
CA ASP A 211 26.23 -1.83 12.73
C ASP A 211 26.29 -1.65 11.21
N ARG A 212 26.18 -2.77 10.46
CA ARG A 212 26.31 -2.78 8.99
C ARG A 212 25.30 -1.82 8.35
N ASP A 213 24.05 -1.89 8.80
CA ASP A 213 22.93 -1.13 8.21
C ASP A 213 22.95 0.35 8.63
N THR A 214 23.23 0.65 9.91
CA THR A 214 23.35 2.04 10.40
C THR A 214 24.52 2.78 9.75
N SER A 215 25.65 2.07 9.57
CA SER A 215 26.81 2.59 8.87
C SER A 215 26.51 2.87 7.40
N GLU A 216 25.61 2.09 6.79
CA GLU A 216 25.19 2.32 5.41
C GLU A 216 24.31 3.57 5.28
N ILE A 217 23.34 3.74 6.18
CA ILE A 217 22.51 4.96 6.26
C ILE A 217 23.41 6.20 6.40
N LEU A 218 24.39 6.13 7.31
CA LEU A 218 25.33 7.23 7.52
C LEU A 218 26.16 7.51 6.26
N LYS A 219 26.68 6.47 5.58
CA LYS A 219 27.43 6.63 4.32
C LYS A 219 26.57 7.26 3.22
N ARG A 220 25.29 6.88 3.09
CA ARG A 220 24.36 7.47 2.12
C ARG A 220 24.10 8.94 2.44
N SER A 221 23.91 9.27 3.71
CA SER A 221 23.74 10.64 4.18
C SER A 221 24.97 11.52 3.95
N LEU A 222 26.18 10.96 4.02
CA LEU A 222 27.41 11.68 3.68
C LEU A 222 27.54 11.95 2.18
N LYS A 223 27.07 11.04 1.32
CA LYS A 223 27.08 11.22 -0.14
C LYS A 223 26.01 12.21 -0.59
N ASN A 224 24.83 12.19 0.04
CA ASN A 224 23.73 13.08 -0.28
C ASN A 224 23.23 13.79 1.00
N PRO A 225 23.71 15.02 1.28
CA PRO A 225 23.33 15.75 2.49
C PRO A 225 21.84 16.16 2.50
N ALA A 226 21.18 16.18 1.33
CA ALA A 226 19.75 16.50 1.23
C ALA A 226 18.86 15.42 1.86
N ILE A 227 19.39 14.26 2.23
CA ILE A 227 18.66 13.21 2.95
C ILE A 227 18.44 13.59 4.43
N LYS A 228 19.27 14.47 4.98
CA LYS A 228 19.12 14.97 6.35
C LYS A 228 17.99 16.00 6.40
N VAL A 229 17.15 15.90 7.42
CA VAL A 229 15.97 16.75 7.59
C VAL A 229 16.12 17.60 8.85
N GLU A 230 15.57 18.82 8.89
CA GLU A 230 15.70 19.67 10.08
C GLU A 230 14.72 19.30 11.18
N HIS A 231 13.51 18.88 10.80
CA HIS A 231 12.46 18.49 11.74
C HIS A 231 11.77 17.19 11.33
N TYR A 232 11.28 16.41 12.30
CA TYR A 232 10.50 15.20 12.04
C TYR A 232 9.26 15.47 11.18
N ARG A 233 8.65 16.66 11.29
CA ARG A 233 7.48 17.05 10.49
C ARG A 233 7.79 17.14 9.00
N GLU A 234 8.90 17.78 8.65
CA GLU A 234 9.37 17.88 7.27
C GLU A 234 9.70 16.49 6.72
N GLY A 235 10.31 15.63 7.54
CA GLY A 235 10.66 14.26 7.17
C GLY A 235 9.43 13.41 6.88
N LEU A 236 8.38 13.57 7.70
CA LEU A 236 7.09 12.91 7.49
C LEU A 236 6.38 13.44 6.24
N HIS A 237 6.40 14.76 5.99
CA HIS A 237 5.82 15.34 4.78
C HIS A 237 6.50 14.79 3.53
N ARG A 238 7.84 14.75 3.53
CA ARG A 238 8.62 14.18 2.44
C ARG A 238 8.36 12.68 2.25
N ALA A 239 8.19 11.92 3.33
CA ALA A 239 7.80 10.52 3.28
C ALA A 239 6.42 10.31 2.65
N VAL A 240 5.52 11.30 2.76
CA VAL A 240 4.22 11.26 2.10
C VAL A 240 4.34 11.57 0.62
N GLU A 241 5.09 12.60 0.24
CA GLU A 241 5.16 13.07 -1.15
C GLU A 241 6.08 12.23 -2.05
N THR A 242 7.14 11.67 -1.48
CA THR A 242 8.20 10.98 -2.23
C THR A 242 8.46 9.58 -1.66
N LYS A 243 9.21 8.75 -2.38
CA LYS A 243 9.71 7.45 -1.89
C LYS A 243 10.82 7.66 -0.84
N PHE A 244 10.45 8.27 0.28
CA PHE A 244 11.35 8.60 1.36
C PHE A 244 10.93 7.88 2.64
N ALA A 245 11.92 7.38 3.36
CA ALA A 245 11.75 6.67 4.61
C ALA A 245 12.41 7.43 5.74
N LEU A 246 11.66 7.73 6.79
CA LEU A 246 12.17 8.48 7.93
C LEU A 246 12.64 7.53 9.03
N PHE A 247 13.94 7.52 9.32
CA PHE A 247 14.51 6.86 10.48
C PHE A 247 14.44 7.78 11.70
N GLY A 248 13.85 7.28 12.79
CA GLY A 248 13.79 8.06 14.03
C GLY A 248 13.20 7.31 15.22
N ARG A 249 13.24 7.96 16.37
CA ARG A 249 12.67 7.44 17.62
C ARG A 249 11.15 7.38 17.58
N HIS A 250 10.62 6.31 18.18
CA HIS A 250 9.19 6.07 18.15
C HIS A 250 8.34 7.16 18.79
N GLY A 251 8.73 7.65 19.96
CA GLY A 251 8.01 8.71 20.66
C GLY A 251 8.08 10.05 19.94
N ALA A 252 9.25 10.42 19.42
CA ALA A 252 9.45 11.68 18.72
C ALA A 252 8.65 11.74 17.40
N VAL A 253 8.77 10.69 16.57
CA VAL A 253 8.04 10.61 15.29
C VAL A 253 6.54 10.50 15.53
N ARG A 254 6.09 9.67 16.47
CA ARG A 254 4.66 9.54 16.79
C ARG A 254 4.06 10.83 17.35
N GLY A 255 4.85 11.61 18.10
CA GLY A 255 4.48 12.95 18.53
C GLY A 255 4.26 13.88 17.32
N ALA A 256 5.18 13.87 16.36
CA ALA A 256 5.06 14.65 15.14
C ALA A 256 3.85 14.23 14.28
N ILE A 257 3.57 12.93 14.16
CA ILE A 257 2.38 12.40 13.44
C ILE A 257 1.09 12.89 14.08
N ARG A 258 0.98 12.86 15.42
CA ARG A 258 -0.22 13.35 16.13
C ARG A 258 -0.45 14.84 15.90
N ASN A 259 0.62 15.63 15.91
CA ASN A 259 0.55 17.06 15.66
C ASN A 259 0.16 17.37 14.20
N LEU A 260 0.65 16.58 13.23
CA LEU A 260 0.26 16.66 11.82
C LEU A 260 -1.24 16.34 11.62
N ALA A 261 -1.72 15.23 12.20
CA ALA A 261 -3.13 14.86 12.13
C ALA A 261 -4.04 15.94 12.73
N ALA A 262 -3.64 16.54 13.86
CA ALA A 262 -4.40 17.64 14.47
C ALA A 262 -4.50 18.87 13.55
N THR A 263 -3.48 19.15 12.73
CA THR A 263 -3.52 20.27 11.78
C THR A 263 -4.36 20.00 10.53
N ASP A 264 -4.43 18.76 10.06
CA ASP A 264 -5.19 18.39 8.85
C ASP A 264 -6.71 18.22 9.13
N PHE A 265 -7.10 17.89 10.36
CA PHE A 265 -8.51 17.88 10.79
C PHE A 265 -9.08 19.29 11.10
N CYS A 266 -8.26 20.33 11.02
CA CYS A 266 -8.67 21.74 11.23
C CYS A 266 -8.80 22.53 9.92
N LYS A 267 -8.85 21.87 8.76
CA LYS A 267 -9.17 22.48 7.46
C LYS A 267 -10.41 21.89 6.86
#